data_AF-A0A7Z7HTJ8-F1
#
_entry.id   AF-A0A7Z7HTJ8-F1
#
_cell.length_a   1.000
_cell.length_b   1.000
_cell.length_c   1.000
_cell.angle_alpha   90.00
_cell.angle_beta   90.00
_cell.angle_gamma   90.00
#
_symmetry.space_group_name_H-M   'P 1'
#
loop_
_entity.id
_entity.type
_entity.pdbx_description
1 polymer ?
#
loop_
_entity_poly.entity_id
_entity_poly.type
_entity_poly.pdbx_seq_one_letter_code
_entity_poly.pdbx_strand_id
1 'polypeptide(L)'
;MKISREQAIKETSAELVSQVEAAELDFTNRVTGNGHTEFSASVYFDSDGIEAKLEMLVMVPDEESDVEDLGEIDWEKYIAEAEFEII
;
A
#
# COMPACT_ATOMS: atom_id res chain seq x y z
N MET A 1 3.66 -2.53 12.25
CA MET A 1 2.37 -3.15 12.63
C MET A 1 1.39 -2.81 11.54
N LYS A 2 0.63 -3.78 11.03
CA LYS A 2 -0.38 -3.52 10.00
C LYS A 2 -1.66 -2.97 10.61
N ILE A 3 -2.22 -1.92 10.00
CA ILE A 3 -3.40 -1.20 10.46
C ILE A 3 -4.39 -1.00 9.31
N SER A 4 -5.67 -0.80 9.64
CA SER A 4 -6.71 -0.50 8.65
C SER A 4 -6.58 0.92 8.11
N ARG A 5 -7.21 1.19 6.96
CA ARG A 5 -7.35 2.54 6.40
C ARG A 5 -7.86 3.57 7.43
N GLU A 6 -8.91 3.22 8.17
CA GLU A 6 -9.48 4.11 9.20
C GLU A 6 -8.49 4.41 10.34
N GLN A 7 -7.68 3.41 10.72
CA GLN A 7 -6.63 3.59 11.71
C GLN A 7 -5.48 4.44 11.15
N ALA A 8 -5.06 4.21 9.91
CA ALA A 8 -4.04 5.02 9.25
C ALA A 8 -4.44 6.50 9.18
N ILE A 9 -5.70 6.81 8.83
CA ILE A 9 -6.24 8.17 8.84
C ILE A 9 -6.17 8.79 10.25
N LYS A 10 -6.47 8.00 11.29
CA LYS A 10 -6.48 8.46 12.68
C LYS A 10 -5.06 8.74 13.21
N GLU A 11 -4.09 7.92 12.82
CA GLU A 11 -2.68 8.04 13.25
C GLU A 11 -1.92 9.07 12.41
N THR A 12 -2.35 9.34 11.17
CA THR A 12 -1.72 10.30 10.25
C THR A 12 -2.71 11.40 9.85
N SER A 13 -3.25 11.36 8.63
CA SER A 13 -4.32 12.22 8.15
C SER A 13 -5.02 11.58 6.94
N ALA A 14 -6.24 12.03 6.64
CA ALA A 14 -6.94 11.62 5.43
C ALA A 14 -6.18 12.03 4.15
N GLU A 15 -5.48 13.16 4.20
CA GLU A 15 -4.69 13.66 3.07
C GLU A 15 -3.51 12.74 2.76
N LEU A 16 -2.75 12.32 3.79
CA LEU A 16 -1.62 11.40 3.60
C LEU A 16 -2.06 10.03 3.09
N VAL A 17 -3.19 9.52 3.60
CA VAL A 17 -3.78 8.26 3.11
C VAL A 17 -4.18 8.40 1.64
N SER A 18 -4.86 9.48 1.25
CA SER A 18 -5.19 9.70 -0.16
C SER A 18 -3.96 9.90 -1.06
N GLN A 19 -2.87 10.49 -0.54
CA GLN A 19 -1.62 10.61 -1.29
C GLN A 19 -0.98 9.25 -1.55
N VAL A 20 -0.91 8.36 -0.55
CA VAL A 20 -0.32 7.02 -0.75
C VAL A 20 -1.22 6.12 -1.59
N GLU A 21 -2.55 6.27 -1.50
CA GLU A 21 -3.52 5.56 -2.36
C GLU A 21 -3.40 5.96 -3.84
N ALA A 22 -2.93 7.18 -4.12
CA ALA A 22 -2.73 7.70 -5.47
C ALA A 22 -1.28 7.54 -5.98
N ALA A 23 -0.37 7.03 -5.16
CA ALA A 23 1.02 6.84 -5.53
C ALA A 23 1.22 5.58 -6.38
N GLU A 24 2.30 5.55 -7.15
CA GLU A 24 2.66 4.38 -7.96
C GLU A 24 2.98 3.18 -7.04
N LEU A 25 2.42 2.03 -7.38
CA LEU A 25 2.67 0.76 -6.70
C LEU A 25 3.88 0.06 -7.33
N ASP A 26 4.76 -0.46 -6.49
CA ASP A 26 5.93 -1.24 -6.90
C ASP A 26 5.99 -2.58 -6.16
N PHE A 27 6.70 -3.55 -6.73
CA PHE A 27 6.87 -4.87 -6.12
C PHE A 27 7.67 -4.77 -4.83
N THR A 28 7.17 -5.38 -3.75
CA THR A 28 7.96 -5.47 -2.51
C THR A 28 9.06 -6.53 -2.59
N ASN A 29 9.04 -7.37 -3.64
CA ASN A 29 9.88 -8.57 -3.80
C ASN A 29 9.76 -9.58 -2.64
N ARG A 30 8.75 -9.44 -1.77
CA ARG A 30 8.53 -10.37 -0.66
C ARG A 30 7.78 -11.60 -1.16
N VAL A 31 8.29 -12.78 -0.82
CA VAL A 31 7.58 -14.04 -1.03
C VAL A 31 6.55 -14.19 0.08
N THR A 32 5.28 -14.00 -0.26
CA THR A 32 4.13 -14.09 0.66
C THR A 32 3.78 -15.54 1.01
N GLY A 33 4.01 -16.47 0.09
CA GLY A 33 3.71 -17.90 0.23
C GLY A 33 2.21 -18.22 0.28
N ASN A 34 1.34 -17.29 -0.09
CA ASN A 34 -0.12 -17.40 0.02
C ASN A 34 -0.86 -17.27 -1.33
N GLY A 35 -0.15 -17.40 -2.46
CA GLY A 35 -0.74 -17.28 -3.81
C GLY A 35 -1.04 -15.84 -4.23
N HIS A 36 -0.42 -14.85 -3.57
CA HIS A 36 -0.55 -13.44 -3.90
C HIS A 36 0.82 -12.79 -4.03
N THR A 37 0.93 -11.85 -4.93
CA THR A 37 2.05 -10.94 -5.07
C THR A 37 1.78 -9.69 -4.22
N GLU A 38 2.75 -9.28 -3.40
CA GLU A 38 2.66 -8.07 -2.59
C GLU A 38 3.28 -6.88 -3.34
N PHE A 39 2.52 -5.80 -3.43
CA PHE A 39 2.94 -4.49 -3.93
C PHE A 39 2.88 -3.46 -2.80
N SER A 40 3.67 -2.40 -2.91
CA SER A 40 3.57 -1.28 -1.98
C SER A 40 3.73 0.07 -2.64
N ALA A 41 3.13 1.06 -1.99
CA ALA A 41 3.36 2.47 -2.23
C ALA A 41 3.67 3.12 -0.89
N SER A 42 4.44 4.21 -0.89
CA SER A 42 4.75 4.90 0.36
C SER A 42 4.93 6.40 0.20
N VAL A 43 4.63 7.13 1.27
CA VAL A 43 4.84 8.56 1.39
C VAL A 43 5.55 8.86 2.72
N TYR A 44 6.48 9.82 2.69
CA TYR A 44 7.17 10.31 3.88
C TYR A 44 6.43 11.52 4.46
N PHE A 45 6.40 11.62 5.79
CA PHE A 45 5.78 12.74 6.50
C PHE A 45 6.52 13.04 7.81
N ASP A 46 6.33 14.25 8.34
CA ASP A 46 6.86 14.63 9.65
C ASP A 46 5.83 14.29 10.74
N SER A 47 6.28 13.57 11.76
CA SER A 47 5.51 13.25 12.96
C SER A 47 6.28 13.74 14.19
N ASP A 48 5.88 14.86 14.75
CA ASP A 48 6.51 15.49 15.92
C ASP A 48 8.02 15.76 15.75
N GLY A 49 8.45 16.18 14.55
CA GLY A 49 9.85 16.47 14.23
C GLY A 49 10.69 15.22 13.95
N ILE A 50 10.05 14.07 13.75
CA ILE A 50 10.68 12.82 13.31
C ILE A 50 10.10 12.46 11.94
N GLU A 51 10.98 12.17 10.98
CA GLU A 51 10.56 11.65 9.68
C GLU A 51 10.00 10.24 9.84
N ALA A 52 8.75 10.06 9.43
CA ALA A 52 8.03 8.79 9.40
C ALA A 52 7.59 8.47 7.97
N LYS A 53 7.27 7.21 7.71
CA LYS A 53 6.79 6.72 6.42
C LYS A 53 5.45 6.02 6.58
N LEU A 54 4.46 6.42 5.78
CA LEU A 54 3.22 5.68 5.61
C LEU A 54 3.38 4.78 4.39
N GLU A 55 3.29 3.46 4.60
CA GLU A 55 3.37 2.44 3.56
C GLU A 55 2.00 1.76 3.42
N MET A 56 1.51 1.67 2.17
CA MET A 56 0.34 0.89 1.80
C MET A 56 0.80 -0.42 1.19
N LEU A 57 0.21 -1.54 1.61
CA LEU A 57 0.51 -2.89 1.17
C LEU A 57 -0.71 -3.46 0.46
N VAL A 58 -0.52 -3.86 -0.78
CA VAL A 58 -1.58 -4.35 -1.66
C VAL A 58 -1.27 -5.79 -2.05
N MET A 59 -2.23 -6.70 -1.85
CA MET A 59 -2.08 -8.12 -2.15
C MET A 59 -2.90 -8.45 -3.41
N VAL A 60 -2.23 -8.83 -4.48
CA VAL A 60 -2.87 -9.18 -5.76
C VAL A 60 -2.69 -10.68 -6.00
N PRO A 61 -3.73 -11.46 -6.36
CA PRO A 61 -3.59 -12.87 -6.72
C PRO A 61 -2.53 -13.07 -7.81
N ASP A 62 -1.71 -14.11 -7.69
CA ASP A 62 -0.59 -14.35 -8.62
C ASP A 62 -1.02 -14.47 -10.09
N GLU A 63 -2.25 -14.94 -10.35
CA GLU A 63 -2.83 -15.04 -11.68
C GLU A 63 -3.25 -13.69 -12.28
N GLU A 64 -3.55 -12.70 -11.43
CA GLU A 64 -3.91 -11.34 -11.86
C GLU A 64 -2.69 -10.41 -11.91
N SER A 65 -1.59 -10.75 -11.23
CA SER A 65 -0.33 -10.00 -11.30
C SER A 65 0.63 -10.47 -12.41
N ASP A 66 0.37 -11.63 -13.04
CA ASP A 66 1.14 -12.16 -14.18
C ASP A 66 0.70 -11.49 -15.51
N VAL A 67 0.95 -10.19 -15.61
CA VAL A 67 0.64 -9.35 -16.78
C VAL A 67 1.89 -8.69 -17.35
N GLU A 68 1.89 -8.38 -18.65
CA GLU A 68 3.00 -7.65 -19.28
C GLU A 68 3.03 -6.18 -18.85
N ASP A 69 1.86 -5.60 -18.56
CA ASP A 69 1.68 -4.21 -18.12
C ASP A 69 0.88 -4.17 -16.82
N LEU A 70 1.51 -3.68 -15.75
CA LEU A 70 0.89 -3.51 -14.43
C LEU A 70 -0.29 -2.53 -14.45
N GLY A 71 -0.39 -1.66 -15.47
CA GLY A 71 -1.54 -0.78 -15.68
C GLY A 71 -2.85 -1.53 -16.00
N GLU A 72 -2.78 -2.83 -16.33
CA GLU A 72 -3.95 -3.68 -16.58
C GLU A 72 -4.62 -4.19 -15.29
N ILE A 73 -3.93 -4.09 -14.15
CA ILE A 73 -4.46 -4.54 -12.86
C ILE A 73 -5.52 -3.55 -12.38
N ASP A 74 -6.67 -4.07 -11.91
CA ASP A 74 -7.72 -3.28 -11.25
C ASP A 74 -7.26 -2.83 -9.85
N TRP A 75 -6.40 -1.81 -9.82
CA TRP A 75 -5.80 -1.31 -8.59
C TRP A 75 -6.84 -0.80 -7.60
N GLU A 76 -7.95 -0.21 -8.06
CA GLU A 76 -9.00 0.29 -7.17
C GLU A 76 -9.61 -0.84 -6.34
N LYS A 77 -9.87 -2.01 -6.94
CA LYS A 77 -10.33 -3.22 -6.25
C LYS A 77 -9.36 -3.62 -5.13
N TYR A 78 -8.06 -3.63 -5.39
CA TYR A 78 -7.07 -4.12 -4.44
C TYR A 78 -6.68 -3.09 -3.37
N ILE A 79 -6.67 -1.80 -3.71
CA ILE A 79 -6.42 -0.71 -2.77
C ILE A 79 -7.53 -0.64 -1.71
N ALA A 80 -8.77 -0.96 -2.09
CA ALA A 80 -9.89 -1.00 -1.14
C ALA A 80 -9.70 -2.02 0.00
N GLU A 81 -8.89 -3.06 -0.23
CA GLU A 81 -8.57 -4.12 0.74
C GLU A 81 -7.15 -3.98 1.32
N ALA A 82 -6.44 -2.90 1.00
CA ALA A 82 -5.05 -2.70 1.39
C ALA A 82 -4.86 -2.59 2.91
N GLU A 83 -3.70 -3.05 3.37
CA GLU A 83 -3.22 -2.86 4.73
C GLU A 83 -2.21 -1.72 4.77
N PHE A 84 -2.12 -0.98 5.88
CA PHE A 84 -1.19 0.13 6.02
C PHE A 84 -0.19 -0.14 7.13
N GLU A 85 0.98 0.46 7.04
CA GLU A 85 2.00 0.44 8.08
C GLU A 85 2.65 1.82 8.21
N ILE A 86 2.92 2.23 9.45
CA ILE A 86 3.69 3.44 9.76
C ILE A 86 5.06 2.99 10.27
N ILE A 87 6.13 3.47 9.63
CA ILE A 87 7.53 3.10 9.87
C ILE A 87 8.32 4.34 10.28
#